data_AF-A0A4P7B3U4-F1
#
_entry.id   AF-A0A4P7B3U4-F1
#
_cell.length_a   1.000
_cell.length_b   1.000
_cell.length_c   1.000
_cell.angle_alpha   90.00
_cell.angle_beta   90.00
_cell.angle_gamma   90.00
#
_symmetry.space_group_name_H-M   'P 1'
#
loop_
_entity.id
_entity.type
_entity.pdbx_description
1 polymer ?
#
loop_
_entity_poly.entity_id
_entity_poly.type
_entity_poly.pdbx_seq_one_letter_code
_entity_poly.pdbx_strand_id
1 'polypeptide(L)'
;MAKYSQEFKLEVVQYYLSGFGKVATGQKFSVDHMDVQKWVTAFEQYGISGLSVKTTKSHYSQEFKFQVVQSLLNEGLSTKEASQRFHIREKGTILQWLNLYHEYGIDGLKAKPKGRAKQMPKPQRTRTQYSQADRDKTQEQLLEELAYLRAEVALLKKRRALRLEQEAKEAAEQQRAELISGLRQDHELKHLLHAAQMARSTYFYHEQQRKLEDKYSDLKQQIKAIYHQHKGRYGYRRITLALRNMGRIINHKCVQRLMQSMQLKSRIRVMKYRSYKGQVSKIVDNVLQRQFKADQPNLKWATDVTEFNVRGEKLYLSPVIDLFNGEIIAFQTQRRPHYALVKNMLDTALGKLKPDDKPLLHSDQGWQYQMRHYQQQLKQHGLTQSMSRKGNCLDNAVMESFFGILKSECFYGEKFNSVDELEQTVKEYIHYYNHERIKVKLKGLSPVQYRTQSLKAT
;
A
#
# COMPACT_ATOMS: atom_id res chain seq x y z
N MET A 1 -43.03 15.08 25.48
CA MET A 1 -43.82 14.34 26.49
C MET A 1 -44.51 13.18 25.79
N ALA A 2 -44.57 12.00 26.39
CA ALA A 2 -45.25 10.85 25.76
C ALA A 2 -46.78 11.02 25.84
N LYS A 3 -47.49 10.68 24.77
CA LYS A 3 -48.95 10.90 24.60
C LYS A 3 -49.83 10.12 25.59
N TYR A 4 -49.34 9.01 26.15
CA TYR A 4 -50.09 8.13 27.04
C TYR A 4 -49.21 7.70 28.23
N SER A 5 -49.74 7.78 29.46
CA SER A 5 -49.05 7.37 30.69
C SER A 5 -48.90 5.85 30.77
N GLN A 6 -47.99 5.36 31.62
CA GLN A 6 -47.80 3.92 31.82
C GLN A 6 -49.03 3.26 32.46
N GLU A 7 -49.68 3.95 33.40
CA GLU A 7 -50.91 3.51 34.07
C GLU A 7 -52.05 3.35 33.07
N PHE A 8 -52.25 4.33 32.18
CA PHE A 8 -53.26 4.27 31.13
C PHE A 8 -53.04 3.08 30.18
N LYS A 9 -51.79 2.83 29.78
CA LYS A 9 -51.49 1.67 28.92
C LYS A 9 -51.74 0.34 29.62
N LEU A 10 -51.54 0.27 30.94
CA LEU A 10 -51.77 -0.93 31.73
C LEU A 10 -53.27 -1.23 31.83
N GLU A 11 -54.10 -0.21 32.03
CA GLU A 11 -55.56 -0.32 32.03
C GLU A 11 -56.09 -0.83 30.67
N VAL A 12 -55.58 -0.29 29.56
CA VAL A 12 -55.93 -0.72 28.20
C VAL A 12 -55.56 -2.18 27.95
N VAL A 13 -54.38 -2.62 28.41
CA VAL A 13 -53.94 -4.02 28.25
C VAL A 13 -54.73 -4.97 29.14
N GLN A 14 -55.04 -4.60 30.39
CA GLN A 14 -55.88 -5.41 31.27
C GLN A 14 -57.30 -5.59 30.71
N TYR A 15 -57.86 -4.55 30.09
CA TYR A 15 -59.15 -4.65 29.43
C TYR A 15 -59.11 -5.55 28.17
N TYR A 16 -58.00 -5.57 27.44
CA TYR A 16 -57.83 -6.53 26.35
C TYR A 16 -57.75 -7.98 26.88
N LEU A 17 -57.00 -8.20 27.97
CA LEU A 17 -56.81 -9.51 28.57
C LEU A 17 -58.06 -10.08 29.26
N SER A 18 -59.05 -9.24 29.61
CA SER A 18 -60.34 -9.70 30.13
C SER A 18 -61.28 -10.25 29.04
N GLY A 19 -60.81 -10.38 27.80
CA GLY A 19 -61.50 -11.08 26.71
C GLY A 19 -62.03 -10.17 25.59
N PHE A 20 -61.79 -8.85 25.66
CA PHE A 20 -62.25 -7.91 24.64
C PHE A 20 -61.21 -7.73 23.54
N GLY A 21 -61.60 -8.01 22.28
CA GLY A 21 -60.71 -7.88 21.13
C GLY A 21 -60.15 -6.47 20.90
N LYS A 22 -59.08 -6.37 20.09
CA LYS A 22 -58.31 -5.13 19.84
C LYS A 22 -59.14 -3.95 19.34
N VAL A 23 -60.20 -4.20 18.58
CA VAL A 23 -61.09 -3.16 18.02
C VAL A 23 -62.00 -2.58 19.10
N ALA A 24 -62.63 -3.43 19.90
CA ALA A 24 -63.49 -3.00 21.01
C ALA A 24 -62.69 -2.26 22.09
N THR A 25 -61.48 -2.75 22.40
CA THR A 25 -60.56 -2.08 23.31
C THR A 25 -60.12 -0.71 22.78
N GLY A 26 -59.79 -0.60 21.49
CA GLY A 26 -59.44 0.69 20.87
C GLY A 26 -60.58 1.70 20.90
N GLN A 27 -61.80 1.28 20.59
CA GLN A 27 -63.00 2.13 20.64
C GLN A 27 -63.30 2.65 22.06
N LYS A 28 -63.19 1.79 23.09
CA LYS A 28 -63.48 2.16 24.48
C LYS A 28 -62.53 3.22 25.02
N PHE A 29 -61.24 3.12 24.72
CA PHE A 29 -60.22 4.03 25.25
C PHE A 29 -59.83 5.16 24.28
N SER A 30 -60.52 5.28 23.14
CA SER A 30 -60.17 6.22 22.06
C SER A 30 -58.69 6.10 21.62
N VAL A 31 -58.22 4.85 21.50
CA VAL A 31 -56.85 4.51 21.07
C VAL A 31 -56.92 3.70 19.79
N ASP A 32 -55.99 3.93 18.86
CA ASP A 32 -55.91 3.14 17.65
C ASP A 32 -55.67 1.65 17.97
N HIS A 33 -56.43 0.77 17.32
CA HIS A 33 -56.37 -0.68 17.52
C HIS A 33 -54.96 -1.28 17.29
N MET A 34 -54.10 -0.65 16.48
CA MET A 34 -52.71 -1.04 16.30
C MET A 34 -51.85 -0.68 17.50
N ASP A 35 -52.14 0.42 18.20
CA ASP A 35 -51.42 0.80 19.41
C ASP A 35 -51.81 -0.09 20.60
N VAL A 36 -53.08 -0.52 20.68
CA VAL A 36 -53.54 -1.57 21.60
C VAL A 36 -52.73 -2.86 21.35
N GLN A 37 -52.65 -3.33 20.10
CA GLN A 37 -51.89 -4.52 19.75
C GLN A 37 -50.40 -4.40 20.16
N LYS A 38 -49.79 -3.24 19.94
CA LYS A 38 -48.39 -2.98 20.33
C LYS A 38 -48.20 -3.05 21.84
N TRP A 39 -49.11 -2.48 22.62
CA TRP A 39 -49.00 -2.49 24.09
C TRP A 39 -49.23 -3.87 24.66
N VAL A 40 -50.20 -4.62 24.16
CA VAL A 40 -50.45 -6.02 24.54
C VAL A 40 -49.23 -6.88 24.24
N THR A 41 -48.69 -6.80 23.02
CA THR A 41 -47.49 -7.57 22.63
C THR A 41 -46.28 -7.20 23.51
N ALA A 42 -46.11 -5.92 23.82
CA ALA A 42 -45.03 -5.46 24.70
C ALA A 42 -45.22 -5.92 26.16
N PHE A 43 -46.46 -6.03 26.62
CA PHE A 43 -46.79 -6.53 27.96
C PHE A 43 -46.62 -8.05 28.06
N GLU A 44 -47.07 -8.82 27.07
CA GLU A 44 -46.83 -10.27 27.00
C GLU A 44 -45.33 -10.60 26.98
N GLN A 45 -44.52 -9.77 26.30
CA GLN A 45 -43.09 -10.01 26.12
C GLN A 45 -42.22 -9.50 27.28
N TYR A 46 -42.61 -8.43 27.96
CA TYR A 46 -41.75 -7.75 28.97
C TYR A 46 -42.48 -7.35 30.26
N GLY A 47 -43.73 -7.79 30.45
CA GLY A 47 -44.58 -7.43 31.58
C GLY A 47 -44.86 -5.93 31.67
N ILE A 48 -45.11 -5.45 32.90
CA ILE A 48 -45.40 -4.03 33.21
C ILE A 48 -44.27 -3.10 32.71
N SER A 49 -43.03 -3.59 32.70
CA SER A 49 -41.86 -2.84 32.21
C SER A 49 -41.95 -2.52 30.71
N GLY A 50 -42.69 -3.32 29.93
CA GLY A 50 -42.92 -3.10 28.49
C GLY A 50 -43.77 -1.87 28.18
N LEU A 51 -44.55 -1.40 29.15
CA LEU A 51 -45.48 -0.27 29.00
C LEU A 51 -44.86 1.09 29.38
N SER A 52 -43.73 1.08 30.09
CA SER A 52 -43.01 2.29 30.50
C SER A 52 -42.37 3.02 29.31
N VAL A 53 -42.38 4.36 29.32
CA VAL A 53 -41.63 5.20 28.39
C VAL A 53 -40.18 5.29 28.88
N LYS A 54 -39.19 4.89 28.06
CA LYS A 54 -37.78 5.07 28.43
C LYS A 54 -37.42 6.56 28.42
N THR A 55 -37.13 7.10 29.60
CA THR A 55 -36.52 8.43 29.79
C THR A 55 -34.98 8.40 29.73
N THR A 56 -34.35 7.22 29.68
CA THR A 56 -32.88 7.09 29.68
C THR A 56 -32.37 6.23 28.52
N LYS A 57 -31.34 6.73 27.82
CA LYS A 57 -30.59 5.98 26.81
C LYS A 57 -29.92 4.80 27.50
N SER A 58 -30.30 3.57 27.14
CA SER A 58 -29.66 2.37 27.68
C SER A 58 -28.19 2.32 27.24
N HIS A 59 -27.29 2.36 28.22
CA HIS A 59 -25.87 2.20 28.01
C HIS A 59 -25.53 0.70 28.05
N TYR A 60 -25.07 0.18 26.93
CA TYR A 60 -24.57 -1.20 26.83
C TYR A 60 -23.04 -1.17 26.80
N SER A 61 -22.41 -2.00 27.63
CA SER A 61 -20.95 -2.16 27.65
C SER A 61 -20.44 -2.80 26.35
N GLN A 62 -19.15 -2.66 26.07
CA GLN A 62 -18.55 -3.19 24.85
C GLN A 62 -18.60 -4.74 24.85
N GLU A 63 -18.37 -5.34 26.02
CA GLU A 63 -18.39 -6.77 26.28
C GLU A 63 -19.80 -7.34 26.04
N PHE A 64 -20.82 -6.66 26.54
CA PHE A 64 -22.21 -7.07 26.35
C PHE A 64 -22.62 -7.03 24.87
N LYS A 65 -22.27 -5.94 24.15
CA LYS A 65 -22.54 -5.86 22.71
C LYS A 65 -21.82 -6.96 21.93
N PHE A 66 -20.59 -7.27 22.32
CA PHE A 66 -19.80 -8.32 21.68
C PHE A 66 -20.41 -9.71 21.92
N GLN A 67 -20.88 -10.00 23.14
CA GLN A 67 -21.57 -11.24 23.47
C GLN A 67 -22.84 -11.42 22.62
N VAL A 68 -23.64 -10.34 22.48
CA VAL A 68 -24.83 -10.35 21.63
C VAL A 68 -24.44 -10.65 20.18
N VAL A 69 -23.48 -9.93 19.60
CA VAL A 69 -23.03 -10.15 18.21
C VAL A 69 -22.44 -11.55 18.00
N GLN A 70 -21.67 -12.09 18.96
CA GLN A 70 -21.15 -13.46 18.88
C GLN A 70 -22.26 -14.50 18.87
N SER A 71 -23.32 -14.31 19.65
CA SER A 71 -24.46 -15.23 19.64
C SER A 71 -25.16 -15.27 18.27
N LEU A 72 -25.27 -14.13 17.57
CA LEU A 72 -25.82 -14.11 16.20
C LEU A 72 -24.90 -14.82 15.19
N LEU A 73 -23.58 -14.61 15.30
CA LEU A 73 -22.62 -15.13 14.32
C LEU A 73 -22.24 -16.61 14.52
N ASN A 74 -22.21 -17.07 15.77
CA ASN A 74 -21.75 -18.43 16.11
C ASN A 74 -22.90 -19.41 16.34
N GLU A 75 -24.02 -18.94 16.91
CA GLU A 75 -25.18 -19.79 17.23
C GLU A 75 -26.30 -19.67 16.18
N GLY A 76 -26.15 -18.78 15.18
CA GLY A 76 -27.11 -18.62 14.08
C GLY A 76 -28.42 -17.94 14.48
N LEU A 77 -28.48 -17.30 15.65
CA LEU A 77 -29.68 -16.62 16.16
C LEU A 77 -30.13 -15.48 15.24
N SER A 78 -31.42 -15.39 14.97
CA SER A 78 -32.02 -14.22 14.31
C SER A 78 -31.99 -13.00 15.24
N THR A 79 -32.05 -11.80 14.67
CA THR A 79 -32.13 -10.54 15.45
C THR A 79 -33.35 -10.50 16.37
N LYS A 80 -34.41 -11.25 16.06
CA LYS A 80 -35.62 -11.40 16.89
C LYS A 80 -35.37 -12.28 18.11
N GLU A 81 -34.71 -13.42 17.93
CA GLU A 81 -34.37 -14.34 19.02
C GLU A 81 -33.30 -13.74 19.93
N ALA A 82 -32.31 -13.05 19.37
CA ALA A 82 -31.31 -12.33 20.16
C ALA A 82 -31.93 -11.16 20.97
N SER A 83 -32.91 -10.46 20.39
CA SER A 83 -33.66 -9.42 21.10
C SER A 83 -34.41 -9.97 22.31
N GLN A 84 -35.00 -11.16 22.18
CA GLN A 84 -35.68 -11.86 23.28
C GLN A 84 -34.70 -12.36 24.34
N ARG A 85 -33.64 -13.06 23.92
CA ARG A 85 -32.67 -13.69 24.83
C ARG A 85 -31.86 -12.68 25.66
N PHE A 86 -31.48 -11.56 25.07
CA PHE A 86 -30.69 -10.52 25.74
C PHE A 86 -31.55 -9.35 26.26
N HIS A 87 -32.87 -9.49 26.23
CA HIS A 87 -33.84 -8.47 26.67
C HIS A 87 -33.63 -7.08 26.03
N ILE A 88 -33.20 -7.05 24.76
CA ILE A 88 -32.97 -5.82 24.00
C ILE A 88 -34.24 -5.49 23.23
N ARG A 89 -34.99 -4.48 23.66
CA ARG A 89 -36.30 -4.13 23.09
C ARG A 89 -36.25 -3.69 21.62
N GLU A 90 -35.14 -3.08 21.19
CA GLU A 90 -35.00 -2.52 19.84
C GLU A 90 -34.14 -3.43 18.95
N LYS A 91 -34.80 -4.10 18.00
CA LYS A 91 -34.15 -5.02 17.05
C LYS A 91 -33.11 -4.30 16.17
N GLY A 92 -33.36 -3.03 15.84
CA GLY A 92 -32.46 -2.20 15.02
C GLY A 92 -31.10 -1.94 15.68
N THR A 93 -31.05 -1.90 17.02
CA THR A 93 -29.79 -1.72 17.76
C THR A 93 -28.85 -2.90 17.58
N ILE A 94 -29.38 -4.13 17.56
CA ILE A 94 -28.59 -5.35 17.34
C ILE A 94 -28.02 -5.37 15.92
N LEU A 95 -28.83 -4.99 14.92
CA LEU A 95 -28.39 -4.88 13.53
C LEU A 95 -27.28 -3.83 13.37
N GLN A 96 -27.42 -2.69 14.06
CA GLN A 96 -26.40 -1.65 14.06
C GLN A 96 -25.07 -2.15 14.66
N TRP A 97 -25.12 -2.93 15.75
CA TRP A 97 -23.92 -3.55 16.33
C TRP A 97 -23.29 -4.58 15.41
N LEU A 98 -24.10 -5.40 14.74
CA LEU A 98 -23.62 -6.39 13.76
C LEU A 98 -22.90 -5.70 12.59
N ASN A 99 -23.47 -4.64 12.04
CA ASN A 99 -22.84 -3.86 10.96
C ASN A 99 -21.55 -3.19 11.41
N LEU A 100 -21.56 -2.54 12.59
CA LEU A 100 -20.35 -1.94 13.16
C LEU A 100 -19.27 -2.98 13.46
N TYR A 101 -19.65 -4.19 13.83
CA TYR A 101 -18.74 -5.30 14.03
C TYR A 101 -18.17 -5.84 12.71
N HIS A 102 -18.98 -5.96 11.65
CA HIS A 102 -18.47 -6.33 10.33
C HIS A 102 -17.49 -5.29 9.76
N GLU A 103 -17.73 -4.01 10.01
CA GLU A 103 -16.94 -2.91 9.45
C GLU A 103 -15.68 -2.59 10.28
N TYR A 104 -15.77 -2.64 11.62
CA TYR A 104 -14.71 -2.18 12.53
C TYR A 104 -14.30 -3.21 13.60
N GLY A 105 -14.87 -4.41 13.60
CA GLY A 105 -14.64 -5.45 14.60
C GLY A 105 -15.12 -5.04 16.00
N ILE A 106 -14.50 -5.60 17.03
CA ILE A 106 -14.81 -5.34 18.45
C ILE A 106 -14.71 -3.83 18.80
N ASP A 107 -13.84 -3.08 18.09
CA ASP A 107 -13.67 -1.64 18.28
C ASP A 107 -14.88 -0.82 17.80
N GLY A 108 -15.63 -1.33 16.81
CA GLY A 108 -16.87 -0.70 16.34
C GLY A 108 -17.98 -0.65 17.39
N LEU A 109 -17.90 -1.52 18.41
CA LEU A 109 -18.86 -1.61 19.50
C LEU A 109 -18.55 -0.63 20.64
N LYS A 110 -17.39 0.05 20.61
CA LYS A 110 -17.02 1.08 21.59
C LYS A 110 -17.95 2.28 21.51
N ALA A 111 -18.26 2.88 22.67
CA ALA A 111 -18.94 4.17 22.70
C ALA A 111 -18.02 5.22 22.06
N LYS A 112 -18.48 5.91 21.00
CA LYS A 112 -17.74 7.04 20.45
C LYS A 112 -17.63 8.13 21.53
N PRO A 113 -16.43 8.67 21.81
CA PRO A 113 -16.30 9.75 22.78
C PRO A 113 -17.10 10.96 22.27
N LYS A 114 -18.03 11.45 23.10
CA LYS A 114 -18.75 12.70 22.83
C LYS A 114 -17.82 13.88 23.13
N GLY A 115 -17.41 14.59 22.09
CA GLY A 115 -16.62 15.81 22.21
C GLY A 115 -16.03 16.27 20.87
N ARG A 116 -15.78 17.58 20.75
CA ARG A 116 -15.05 18.19 19.62
C ARG A 116 -13.68 17.50 19.49
N ALA A 117 -13.31 17.13 18.27
CA ALA A 117 -12.02 16.50 18.00
C ALA A 117 -10.88 17.35 18.61
N LYS A 118 -10.03 16.73 19.43
CA LYS A 118 -8.86 17.41 20.01
C LYS A 118 -8.00 17.95 18.87
N GLN A 119 -7.64 19.24 18.93
CA GLN A 119 -6.68 19.83 17.98
C GLN A 119 -5.40 18.99 17.98
N MET A 120 -4.95 18.61 16.78
CA MET A 120 -3.70 17.87 16.64
C MET A 120 -2.54 18.72 17.16
N PRO A 121 -1.62 18.15 17.97
CA PRO A 121 -0.36 18.82 18.28
C PRO A 121 0.36 19.13 16.97
N LYS A 122 0.79 20.38 16.79
CA LYS A 122 1.62 20.77 15.64
C LYS A 122 2.84 19.82 15.57
N PRO A 123 3.20 19.32 14.38
CA PRO A 123 4.35 18.43 14.24
C PRO A 123 5.59 19.12 14.80
N GLN A 124 6.22 18.51 15.80
CA GLN A 124 7.53 18.94 16.29
C GLN A 124 8.51 18.81 15.13
N ARG A 125 8.98 19.96 14.63
CA ARG A 125 10.12 20.01 13.74
C ARG A 125 11.29 19.35 14.47
N THR A 126 11.88 18.32 13.89
CA THR A 126 13.20 17.84 14.29
C THR A 126 14.14 19.03 14.20
N ARG A 127 14.49 19.59 15.35
CA ARG A 127 15.44 20.69 15.46
C ARG A 127 16.78 20.10 15.05
N THR A 128 17.41 20.68 14.03
CA THR A 128 18.80 20.34 13.67
C THR A 128 19.63 20.38 14.95
N GLN A 129 20.29 19.27 15.29
CA GLN A 129 21.15 19.23 16.45
C GLN A 129 22.40 20.04 16.12
N TYR A 130 22.43 21.28 16.57
CA TYR A 130 23.62 22.11 16.56
C TYR A 130 24.70 21.45 17.42
N SER A 131 25.92 21.34 16.89
CA SER A 131 27.06 20.88 17.68
C SER A 131 27.30 21.83 18.86
N GLN A 132 27.99 21.38 19.91
CA GLN A 132 28.34 22.26 21.04
C GLN A 132 29.07 23.52 20.53
N ALA A 133 29.98 23.35 19.57
CA ALA A 133 30.69 24.43 18.90
C ALA A 133 29.78 25.41 18.15
N ASP A 134 28.63 24.99 17.63
CA ASP A 134 27.67 25.90 16.99
C ASP A 134 26.83 26.71 18.00
N ARG A 135 26.72 26.22 19.24
CA ARG A 135 26.01 26.93 20.32
C ARG A 135 26.87 27.99 20.97
N ASP A 136 28.19 27.79 20.94
CA ASP A 136 29.18 28.70 21.52
C ASP A 136 29.58 29.84 20.55
N LYS A 137 29.11 29.79 19.29
CA LYS A 137 29.33 30.85 18.30
C LYS A 137 28.55 32.12 18.66
N THR A 138 29.20 33.27 18.54
CA THR A 138 28.54 34.58 18.69
C THR A 138 27.56 34.84 17.55
N GLN A 139 26.62 35.77 17.76
CA GLN A 139 25.65 36.17 16.71
C GLN A 139 26.37 36.66 15.43
N GLU A 140 27.50 37.35 15.59
CA GLU A 140 28.32 37.83 14.48
C GLU A 140 28.93 36.67 13.69
N GLN A 141 29.51 35.68 14.39
CA GLN A 141 30.08 34.48 13.76
C GLN A 141 29.02 33.68 12.99
N LEU A 142 27.80 33.59 13.51
CA LEU A 142 26.68 32.93 12.80
C LEU A 142 26.23 33.70 11.56
N LEU A 143 26.21 35.03 11.61
CA LEU A 143 25.89 35.87 10.45
C LEU A 143 26.95 35.77 9.36
N GLU A 144 28.23 35.71 9.75
CA GLU A 144 29.36 35.54 8.85
C GLU A 144 29.35 34.16 8.19
N GLU A 145 29.11 33.10 8.95
CA GLU A 145 28.96 31.74 8.41
C GLU A 145 27.76 31.64 7.46
N LEU A 146 26.62 32.27 7.78
CA LEU A 146 25.48 32.34 6.87
C LEU A 146 25.80 33.12 5.59
N ALA A 147 26.57 34.21 5.68
CA ALA A 147 27.02 34.97 4.52
C ALA A 147 27.95 34.14 3.63
N TYR A 148 28.91 33.42 4.23
CA TYR A 148 29.79 32.49 3.54
C TYR A 148 29.01 31.37 2.83
N LEU A 149 28.12 30.68 3.54
CA LEU A 149 27.31 29.59 2.96
C LEU A 149 26.41 30.10 1.82
N ARG A 150 25.85 31.31 1.93
CA ARG A 150 25.09 31.95 0.84
C ARG A 150 25.98 32.23 -0.37
N ALA A 151 27.21 32.70 -0.15
CA ALA A 151 28.17 32.94 -1.22
C ALA A 151 28.61 31.64 -1.90
N GLU A 152 28.89 30.58 -1.14
CA GLU A 152 29.26 29.26 -1.67
C GLU A 152 28.15 28.69 -2.56
N VAL A 153 26.90 28.72 -2.08
CA VAL A 153 25.74 28.27 -2.86
C VAL A 153 25.56 29.12 -4.12
N ALA A 154 25.76 30.44 -4.03
CA ALA A 154 25.68 31.33 -5.19
C ALA A 154 26.75 31.00 -6.24
N LEU A 155 28.00 30.73 -5.81
CA LEU A 155 29.10 30.32 -6.68
C LEU A 155 28.78 29.01 -7.40
N LEU A 156 28.28 28.00 -6.67
CA LEU A 156 27.89 26.71 -7.25
C LEU A 156 26.77 26.85 -8.28
N LYS A 157 25.78 27.71 -8.02
CA LYS A 157 24.70 28.03 -8.98
C LYS A 157 25.25 28.73 -10.23
N LYS A 158 26.15 29.72 -10.06
CA LYS A 158 26.74 30.45 -11.18
C LYS A 158 27.64 29.56 -12.05
N ARG A 159 28.44 28.69 -11.43
CA ARG A 159 29.21 27.66 -12.14
C ARG A 159 28.33 26.74 -12.98
N ARG A 160 27.20 26.30 -12.43
CA ARG A 160 26.23 25.46 -13.16
C ARG A 160 25.62 26.22 -14.35
N ALA A 161 25.25 27.48 -14.17
CA ALA A 161 24.70 28.32 -15.24
C ALA A 161 25.72 28.50 -16.38
N LEU A 162 26.97 28.82 -16.05
CA LEU A 162 28.04 29.00 -17.04
C LEU A 162 28.30 27.73 -17.85
N ARG A 163 28.27 26.57 -17.20
CA ARG A 163 28.39 25.27 -17.89
C ARG A 163 27.23 25.01 -18.85
N LEU A 164 25.99 25.31 -18.43
CA LEU A 164 24.82 25.16 -19.30
C LEU A 164 24.87 26.11 -20.50
N GLU A 165 25.37 27.33 -20.31
CA GLU A 165 25.56 28.29 -21.40
C GLU A 165 26.63 27.82 -22.39
N GLN A 166 27.75 27.29 -21.90
CA GLN A 166 28.78 26.67 -22.75
C GLN A 166 28.24 25.47 -23.53
N GLU A 167 27.54 24.55 -22.86
CA GLU A 167 26.89 23.39 -23.49
C GLU A 167 25.89 23.84 -24.59
N ALA A 168 25.15 24.92 -24.36
CA ALA A 168 24.21 25.47 -25.35
C ALA A 168 24.92 26.13 -26.55
N LYS A 169 26.03 26.84 -26.32
CA LYS A 169 26.84 27.44 -27.40
C LYS A 169 27.46 26.36 -28.29
N GLU A 170 28.07 25.34 -27.70
CA GLU A 170 28.64 24.20 -28.44
C GLU A 170 27.57 23.48 -29.28
N ALA A 171 26.37 23.28 -28.72
CA ALA A 171 25.26 22.67 -29.45
C ALA A 171 24.79 23.53 -30.64
N ALA A 172 24.72 24.85 -30.47
CA ALA A 172 24.37 25.77 -31.55
C ALA A 172 25.44 25.81 -32.65
N GLU A 173 26.72 25.78 -32.30
CA GLU A 173 27.82 25.67 -33.25
C GLU A 173 27.78 24.35 -34.01
N GLN A 174 27.49 23.23 -33.33
CA GLN A 174 27.33 21.94 -33.98
C GLN A 174 26.17 21.91 -34.98
N GLN A 175 25.03 22.55 -34.66
CA GLN A 175 23.89 22.67 -35.57
C GLN A 175 24.20 23.56 -36.78
N ARG A 176 24.88 24.69 -36.57
CA ARG A 176 25.33 25.54 -37.69
C ARG A 176 26.28 24.79 -38.63
N ALA A 177 27.20 24.00 -38.08
CA ALA A 177 28.12 23.18 -38.88
C ALA A 177 27.38 22.09 -39.68
N GLU A 178 26.27 21.56 -39.15
CA GLU A 178 25.38 20.65 -39.86
C GLU A 178 24.72 21.30 -41.07
N LEU A 179 24.12 22.47 -40.86
CA LEU A 179 23.46 23.25 -41.91
C LEU A 179 24.44 23.63 -43.02
N ILE A 180 25.64 24.10 -42.65
CA ILE A 180 26.70 24.40 -43.61
C ILE A 180 27.10 23.16 -44.41
N SER A 181 27.21 21.99 -43.76
CA SER A 181 27.57 20.75 -44.45
C SER A 181 26.49 20.27 -45.43
N GLY A 182 25.21 20.47 -45.11
CA GLY A 182 24.09 20.17 -46.01
C GLY A 182 24.05 21.09 -47.24
N LEU A 183 24.34 22.38 -47.06
CA LEU A 183 24.34 23.38 -48.15
C LEU A 183 25.63 23.43 -48.97
N ARG A 184 26.66 22.69 -48.56
CA ARG A 184 27.99 22.69 -49.19
C ARG A 184 27.99 22.12 -50.63
N GLN A 185 26.96 21.35 -51.00
CA GLN A 185 26.83 20.82 -52.37
C GLN A 185 26.44 21.90 -53.38
N ASP A 186 25.67 22.91 -52.95
CA ASP A 186 25.09 23.93 -53.82
C ASP A 186 25.78 25.29 -53.71
N HIS A 187 26.54 25.52 -52.63
CA HIS A 187 27.14 26.81 -52.32
C HIS A 187 28.59 26.70 -51.83
N GLU A 188 29.42 27.69 -52.20
CA GLU A 188 30.80 27.75 -51.72
C GLU A 188 30.89 27.91 -50.19
N LEU A 189 31.77 27.10 -49.57
CA LEU A 189 31.96 27.06 -48.11
C LEU A 189 32.28 28.43 -47.50
N LYS A 190 33.02 29.30 -48.21
CA LYS A 190 33.38 30.64 -47.73
C LYS A 190 32.13 31.50 -47.45
N HIS A 191 31.15 31.47 -48.35
CA HIS A 191 29.91 32.24 -48.22
C HIS A 191 29.04 31.68 -47.10
N LEU A 192 28.96 30.35 -46.97
CA LEU A 192 28.21 29.68 -45.91
C LEU A 192 28.78 29.96 -44.52
N LEU A 193 30.11 29.93 -44.36
CA LEU A 193 30.78 30.26 -43.08
C LEU A 193 30.54 31.72 -42.66
N HIS A 194 30.56 32.64 -43.63
CA HIS A 194 30.26 34.05 -43.38
C HIS A 194 28.80 34.27 -42.97
N ALA A 195 27.85 33.66 -43.70
CA ALA A 195 26.42 33.75 -43.39
C ALA A 195 26.08 33.16 -42.02
N ALA A 196 26.72 32.04 -41.64
CA ALA A 196 26.51 31.38 -40.35
C ALA A 196 27.33 31.99 -39.19
N GLN A 197 28.17 32.99 -39.47
CA GLN A 197 29.12 33.59 -38.53
C GLN A 197 29.96 32.53 -37.78
N MET A 198 30.52 31.59 -38.54
CA MET A 198 31.30 30.47 -38.00
C MET A 198 32.74 30.52 -38.48
N ALA A 199 33.70 30.38 -37.55
CA ALA A 199 35.10 30.26 -37.92
C ALA A 199 35.36 28.95 -38.68
N ARG A 200 36.25 29.02 -39.69
CA ARG A 200 36.62 27.85 -40.51
C ARG A 200 37.16 26.69 -39.67
N SER A 201 37.98 26.97 -38.65
CA SER A 201 38.52 25.98 -37.72
C SER A 201 37.42 25.27 -36.92
N THR A 202 36.41 26.00 -36.45
CA THR A 202 35.25 25.45 -35.73
C THR A 202 34.43 24.51 -36.62
N TYR A 203 34.21 24.90 -37.89
CA TYR A 203 33.54 24.03 -38.86
C TYR A 203 34.28 22.70 -39.07
N PHE A 204 35.59 22.75 -39.36
CA PHE A 204 36.39 21.53 -39.57
C PHE A 204 36.52 20.68 -38.29
N TYR A 205 36.57 21.31 -37.11
CA TYR A 205 36.53 20.60 -35.83
C TYR A 205 35.24 19.78 -35.70
N HIS A 206 34.07 20.39 -35.95
CA HIS A 206 32.80 19.67 -35.90
C HIS A 206 32.65 18.65 -37.04
N GLU A 207 33.19 18.92 -38.23
CA GLU A 207 33.23 17.96 -39.35
C GLU A 207 34.07 16.72 -38.99
N GLN A 208 35.23 16.92 -38.37
CA GLN A 208 36.10 15.82 -37.92
C GLN A 208 35.46 15.04 -36.76
N GLN A 209 34.81 15.73 -35.81
CA GLN A 209 34.03 15.10 -34.74
C GLN A 209 32.82 14.30 -35.27
N ARG A 210 32.21 14.73 -36.39
CA ARG A 210 31.16 13.95 -37.08
C ARG A 210 31.70 12.67 -37.72
N LYS A 211 32.94 12.72 -38.25
CA LYS A 211 33.62 11.55 -38.85
C LYS A 211 34.11 10.56 -37.80
N LEU A 212 34.38 11.02 -36.58
CA LEU A 212 34.65 10.14 -35.45
C LEU A 212 33.37 9.40 -35.06
N GLU A 213 33.36 8.08 -35.24
CA GLU A 213 32.28 7.25 -34.74
C GLU A 213 32.07 7.50 -33.25
N ASP A 214 30.81 7.61 -32.81
CA ASP A 214 30.48 7.76 -31.41
C ASP A 214 31.08 6.58 -30.64
N LYS A 215 32.14 6.85 -29.86
CA LYS A 215 32.84 5.87 -29.02
C LYS A 215 31.88 5.03 -28.17
N TYR A 216 30.71 5.56 -27.85
CA TYR A 216 29.68 4.89 -27.05
C TYR A 216 28.50 4.36 -27.87
N SER A 217 28.58 4.30 -29.20
CA SER A 217 27.49 3.85 -30.07
C SER A 217 27.01 2.43 -29.71
N ASP A 218 27.92 1.46 -29.66
CA ASP A 218 27.64 0.08 -29.24
C ASP A 218 27.03 0.03 -27.82
N LEU A 219 27.61 0.79 -26.89
CA LEU A 219 27.12 0.86 -25.52
C LEU A 219 25.71 1.47 -25.43
N LYS A 220 25.43 2.52 -26.21
CA LYS A 220 24.10 3.14 -26.30
C LYS A 220 23.07 2.16 -26.85
N GLN A 221 23.44 1.36 -27.86
CA GLN A 221 22.58 0.31 -28.40
C GLN A 221 22.28 -0.77 -27.35
N GLN A 222 23.29 -1.26 -26.63
CA GLN A 222 23.09 -2.23 -25.55
C GLN A 222 22.23 -1.68 -24.41
N ILE A 223 22.47 -0.42 -23.99
CA ILE A 223 21.63 0.25 -22.98
C ILE A 223 20.18 0.34 -23.43
N LYS A 224 19.94 0.71 -24.71
CA LYS A 224 18.58 0.73 -25.29
C LYS A 224 17.96 -0.66 -25.30
N ALA A 225 18.69 -1.68 -25.75
CA ALA A 225 18.20 -3.06 -25.79
C ALA A 225 17.75 -3.53 -24.40
N ILE A 226 18.59 -3.37 -23.38
CA ILE A 226 18.25 -3.71 -21.98
C ILE A 226 17.05 -2.89 -21.50
N TYR A 227 17.01 -1.60 -21.79
CA TYR A 227 15.91 -0.72 -21.39
C TYR A 227 14.57 -1.18 -21.97
N HIS A 228 14.53 -1.51 -23.26
CA HIS A 228 13.32 -1.97 -23.95
C HIS A 228 12.93 -3.39 -23.55
N GLN A 229 13.90 -4.30 -23.41
CA GLN A 229 13.67 -5.65 -22.88
C GLN A 229 12.94 -5.61 -21.53
N HIS A 230 13.37 -4.71 -20.63
CA HIS A 230 12.74 -4.52 -19.32
C HIS A 230 11.58 -3.51 -19.32
N LYS A 231 11.00 -3.17 -20.49
CA LYS A 231 9.84 -2.27 -20.65
C LYS A 231 10.01 -0.91 -19.95
N GLY A 232 11.24 -0.38 -19.90
CA GLY A 232 11.57 0.89 -19.23
C GLY A 232 11.52 0.86 -17.71
N ARG A 233 11.49 -0.33 -17.09
CA ARG A 233 11.48 -0.52 -15.62
C ARG A 233 12.87 -0.38 -14.99
N TYR A 234 13.93 -0.40 -15.80
CA TYR A 234 15.32 -0.35 -15.32
C TYR A 234 15.87 1.07 -15.43
N GLY A 235 16.28 1.62 -14.28
CA GLY A 235 17.13 2.80 -14.23
C GLY A 235 18.61 2.46 -14.36
N TYR A 236 19.46 3.49 -14.43
CA TYR A 236 20.90 3.36 -14.69
C TYR A 236 21.61 2.35 -13.79
N ARG A 237 21.22 2.23 -12.50
CA ARG A 237 21.81 1.24 -11.58
C ARG A 237 21.56 -0.20 -12.01
N ARG A 238 20.33 -0.52 -12.42
CA ARG A 238 19.99 -1.87 -12.89
C ARG A 238 20.58 -2.13 -14.27
N ILE A 239 20.55 -1.16 -15.17
CA ILE A 239 21.22 -1.30 -16.48
C ILE A 239 22.72 -1.55 -16.31
N THR A 240 23.38 -0.86 -15.38
CA THR A 240 24.80 -1.11 -15.08
C THR A 240 25.04 -2.54 -14.59
N LEU A 241 24.15 -3.09 -13.75
CA LEU A 241 24.25 -4.47 -13.28
C LEU A 241 23.96 -5.48 -14.39
N ALA A 242 22.97 -5.22 -15.25
CA ALA A 242 22.68 -6.06 -16.41
C ALA A 242 23.87 -6.10 -17.39
N LEU A 243 24.48 -4.95 -17.68
CA LEU A 243 25.71 -4.87 -18.48
C LEU A 243 26.87 -5.64 -17.83
N ARG A 244 27.01 -5.55 -16.51
CA ARG A 244 28.02 -6.33 -15.76
C ARG A 244 27.77 -7.83 -15.87
N ASN A 245 26.52 -8.28 -15.79
CA ASN A 245 26.16 -9.69 -15.96
C ASN A 245 26.46 -10.18 -17.40
N MET A 246 26.51 -9.28 -18.38
CA MET A 246 26.94 -9.55 -19.76
C MET A 246 28.46 -9.40 -19.96
N GLY A 247 29.25 -9.29 -18.88
CA GLY A 247 30.72 -9.17 -18.93
C GLY A 247 31.25 -7.76 -19.19
N ARG A 248 30.39 -6.73 -19.26
CA ARG A 248 30.81 -5.33 -19.50
C ARG A 248 30.94 -4.56 -18.18
N ILE A 249 32.17 -4.23 -17.80
CA ILE A 249 32.45 -3.45 -16.58
C ILE A 249 32.49 -1.96 -16.91
N ILE A 250 31.41 -1.25 -16.60
CA ILE A 250 31.27 0.18 -16.89
C ILE A 250 30.84 0.93 -15.64
N ASN A 251 31.37 2.14 -15.46
CA ASN A 251 30.99 2.99 -14.35
C ASN A 251 29.52 3.45 -14.48
N HIS A 252 28.75 3.32 -13.41
CA HIS A 252 27.34 3.72 -13.35
C HIS A 252 27.09 5.18 -13.74
N LYS A 253 28.05 6.08 -13.52
CA LYS A 253 27.98 7.50 -13.95
C LYS A 253 27.99 7.64 -15.46
N CYS A 254 28.78 6.80 -16.15
CA CYS A 254 28.81 6.78 -17.61
C CYS A 254 27.45 6.31 -18.16
N VAL A 255 26.92 5.20 -17.63
CA VAL A 255 25.58 4.69 -17.99
C VAL A 255 24.50 5.76 -17.75
N GLN A 256 24.55 6.44 -16.60
CA GLN A 256 23.61 7.52 -16.29
C GLN A 256 23.68 8.67 -17.31
N ARG A 257 24.89 9.14 -17.66
CA ARG A 257 25.09 10.20 -18.65
C ARG A 257 24.56 9.79 -20.03
N LEU A 258 24.82 8.56 -20.47
CA LEU A 258 24.34 8.05 -21.75
C LEU A 258 22.82 7.92 -21.77
N MET A 259 22.21 7.38 -20.71
CA MET A 259 20.75 7.35 -20.59
C MET A 259 20.13 8.75 -20.66
N GLN A 260 20.74 9.75 -19.99
CA GLN A 260 20.29 11.13 -20.05
C GLN A 260 20.39 11.71 -21.47
N SER A 261 21.48 11.47 -22.20
CA SER A 261 21.62 11.90 -23.60
C SER A 261 20.59 11.28 -24.53
N MET A 262 20.14 10.05 -24.24
CA MET A 262 19.10 9.34 -24.98
C MET A 262 17.69 9.58 -24.41
N GLN A 263 17.56 10.44 -23.41
CA GLN A 263 16.31 10.75 -22.70
C GLN A 263 15.58 9.52 -22.09
N LEU A 264 16.31 8.45 -21.80
CA LEU A 264 15.77 7.23 -21.20
C LEU A 264 15.55 7.44 -19.69
N LYS A 265 14.31 7.28 -19.23
CA LYS A 265 13.94 7.47 -17.81
C LYS A 265 13.18 6.25 -17.29
N SER A 266 13.64 5.71 -16.16
CA SER A 266 12.94 4.63 -15.47
C SER A 266 11.59 5.10 -14.95
N ARG A 267 10.60 4.22 -14.96
CA ARG A 267 9.36 4.42 -14.18
C ARG A 267 9.72 4.47 -12.68
N ILE A 268 9.28 5.51 -11.98
CA ILE A 268 9.53 5.70 -10.53
C ILE A 268 8.19 5.71 -9.81
N ARG A 269 8.12 5.03 -8.66
CA ARG A 269 6.98 5.09 -7.74
C ARG A 269 6.80 6.51 -7.20
N VAL A 270 5.62 7.09 -7.39
CA VAL A 270 5.25 8.34 -6.71
C VAL A 270 5.21 8.08 -5.20
N MET A 271 6.02 8.81 -4.42
CA MET A 271 5.99 8.73 -2.96
C MET A 271 4.76 9.45 -2.43
N LYS A 272 3.88 8.72 -1.73
CA LYS A 272 2.74 9.30 -1.00
C LYS A 272 3.16 9.59 0.45
N TYR A 273 2.80 10.77 0.95
CA TYR A 273 3.03 11.18 2.33
C TYR A 273 2.25 10.27 3.31
N ARG A 274 2.85 9.96 4.47
CA ARG A 274 2.24 9.11 5.52
C ARG A 274 2.25 9.85 6.87
N SER A 275 1.10 9.95 7.53
CA SER A 275 0.90 10.71 8.78
C SER A 275 0.47 9.87 9.99
N TYR A 276 0.47 8.53 9.91
CA TYR A 276 -0.16 7.70 10.95
C TYR A 276 0.67 7.58 12.24
N LYS A 277 0.10 8.02 13.37
CA LYS A 277 0.50 7.72 14.76
C LYS A 277 -0.74 7.25 15.51
N GLY A 278 -0.93 5.93 15.63
CA GLY A 278 -2.02 5.31 16.40
C GLY A 278 -1.51 4.43 17.53
N GLN A 279 -2.37 4.17 18.53
CA GLN A 279 -2.08 3.26 19.65
C GLN A 279 -2.25 1.79 19.24
N VAL A 280 -1.30 0.97 19.71
CA VAL A 280 -1.13 -0.44 19.35
C VAL A 280 -1.97 -1.33 20.26
N SER A 281 -2.83 -2.19 19.70
CA SER A 281 -3.42 -3.33 20.41
C SER A 281 -2.66 -4.62 20.09
N LYS A 282 -2.36 -5.43 21.12
CA LYS A 282 -1.70 -6.74 20.99
C LYS A 282 -2.77 -7.84 20.89
N ILE A 283 -2.72 -8.64 19.82
CA ILE A 283 -3.57 -9.83 19.63
C ILE A 283 -2.69 -11.08 19.55
N VAL A 284 -1.54 -10.99 18.86
CA VAL A 284 -0.47 -12.01 18.81
C VAL A 284 0.87 -11.28 18.83
N ASP A 285 1.91 -11.92 19.38
CA ASP A 285 3.23 -11.31 19.47
C ASP A 285 3.88 -11.14 18.09
N ASN A 286 4.46 -9.96 17.86
CA ASN A 286 5.29 -9.70 16.68
C ASN A 286 6.66 -10.38 16.88
N VAL A 287 6.72 -11.68 16.59
CA VAL A 287 7.95 -12.48 16.65
C VAL A 287 8.99 -12.02 15.61
N LEU A 288 8.57 -11.55 14.43
CA LEU A 288 9.51 -11.09 13.38
C LEU A 288 10.32 -9.86 13.83
N GLN A 289 9.75 -8.96 14.63
CA GLN A 289 10.39 -7.76 15.18
C GLN A 289 11.18 -6.93 14.14
N ARG A 290 10.71 -6.88 12.89
CA ARG A 290 11.37 -6.21 11.74
C ARG A 290 12.71 -6.81 11.32
N GLN A 291 13.03 -8.03 11.76
CA GLN A 291 14.18 -8.80 11.29
C GLN A 291 13.86 -9.45 9.93
N PHE A 292 13.76 -8.62 8.90
CA PHE A 292 13.40 -9.01 7.53
C PHE A 292 14.47 -9.77 6.76
N LYS A 293 15.59 -10.12 7.41
CA LYS A 293 16.66 -10.92 6.81
C LYS A 293 16.52 -12.36 7.31
N ALA A 294 16.57 -13.29 6.37
CA ALA A 294 16.77 -14.70 6.61
C ALA A 294 18.13 -15.10 6.02
N ASP A 295 18.79 -16.08 6.64
CA ASP A 295 20.11 -16.55 6.20
C ASP A 295 20.02 -17.76 5.27
N GLN A 296 18.87 -18.45 5.25
CA GLN A 296 18.56 -19.56 4.33
C GLN A 296 17.13 -19.40 3.78
N PRO A 297 16.83 -20.01 2.61
CA PRO A 297 15.47 -20.11 2.10
C PRO A 297 14.52 -20.75 3.13
N ASN A 298 13.23 -20.42 3.05
CA ASN A 298 12.18 -21.04 3.87
C ASN A 298 12.34 -20.92 5.40
N LEU A 299 13.14 -19.97 5.90
CA LEU A 299 13.18 -19.67 7.34
C LEU A 299 12.13 -18.63 7.76
N LYS A 300 11.89 -17.63 6.91
CA LYS A 300 10.96 -16.54 7.21
C LYS A 300 10.21 -16.14 5.96
N TRP A 301 8.89 -16.16 6.04
CA TRP A 301 7.97 -15.74 5.00
C TRP A 301 7.17 -14.53 5.45
N ALA A 302 6.74 -13.71 4.50
CA ALA A 302 5.76 -12.66 4.74
C ALA A 302 4.60 -12.76 3.75
N THR A 303 3.40 -12.38 4.18
CA THR A 303 2.20 -12.36 3.36
C THR A 303 1.35 -11.14 3.69
N ASP A 304 0.54 -10.73 2.72
CA ASP A 304 -0.46 -9.68 2.84
C ASP A 304 -1.45 -9.78 1.66
N VAL A 305 -2.52 -8.99 1.67
CA VAL A 305 -3.48 -8.90 0.58
C VAL A 305 -3.48 -7.49 0.01
N THR A 306 -3.45 -7.37 -1.31
CA THR A 306 -3.66 -6.09 -2.00
C THR A 306 -4.85 -6.18 -2.96
N GLU A 307 -5.55 -5.05 -3.12
CA GLU A 307 -6.58 -4.89 -4.14
C GLU A 307 -6.10 -4.06 -5.34
N PHE A 308 -6.68 -4.35 -6.50
CA PHE A 308 -6.64 -3.59 -7.74
C PHE A 308 -8.09 -3.30 -8.16
N ASN A 309 -8.30 -2.17 -8.83
CA ASN A 309 -9.60 -1.79 -9.36
C ASN A 309 -9.45 -1.43 -10.84
N VAL A 310 -10.21 -2.12 -11.70
CA VAL A 310 -10.29 -1.87 -13.13
C VAL A 310 -11.75 -1.70 -13.48
N ARG A 311 -12.11 -0.49 -13.95
CA ARG A 311 -13.47 -0.17 -14.43
C ARG A 311 -14.60 -0.54 -13.45
N GLY A 312 -14.35 -0.46 -12.14
CA GLY A 312 -15.34 -0.77 -11.10
C GLY A 312 -15.32 -2.23 -10.62
N GLU A 313 -14.63 -3.12 -11.33
CA GLU A 313 -14.37 -4.48 -10.87
C GLU A 313 -13.07 -4.56 -10.07
N LYS A 314 -13.05 -5.44 -9.07
CA LYS A 314 -11.90 -5.61 -8.16
C LYS A 314 -11.18 -6.92 -8.43
N LEU A 315 -9.86 -6.88 -8.27
CA LEU A 315 -8.99 -8.06 -8.21
C LEU A 315 -8.17 -8.00 -6.92
N TYR A 316 -8.22 -9.06 -6.13
CA TYR A 316 -7.42 -9.24 -4.92
C TYR A 316 -6.28 -10.20 -5.22
N LEU A 317 -5.09 -9.86 -4.74
CA LEU A 317 -3.89 -10.67 -4.81
C LEU A 317 -3.38 -10.94 -3.40
N SER A 318 -3.15 -12.21 -3.09
CA SER A 318 -2.46 -12.63 -1.87
C SER A 318 -1.18 -13.38 -2.26
N PRO A 319 0.01 -12.78 -2.08
CA PRO A 319 1.29 -13.44 -2.29
C PRO A 319 1.99 -13.81 -0.99
N VAL A 320 2.82 -14.86 -1.05
CA VAL A 320 3.83 -15.18 -0.03
C VAL A 320 5.20 -14.85 -0.58
N ILE A 321 5.97 -14.07 0.16
CA ILE A 321 7.35 -13.73 -0.16
C ILE A 321 8.32 -14.43 0.81
N ASP A 322 9.36 -15.05 0.28
CA ASP A 322 10.49 -15.55 1.07
C ASP A 322 11.43 -14.39 1.40
N LEU A 323 11.73 -14.15 2.69
CA LEU A 323 12.57 -13.04 3.13
C LEU A 323 14.07 -13.24 2.86
N PHE A 324 14.51 -14.43 2.45
CA PHE A 324 15.91 -14.71 2.08
C PHE A 324 16.30 -13.96 0.81
N ASN A 325 15.57 -14.18 -0.29
CA ASN A 325 15.84 -13.62 -1.62
C ASN A 325 14.72 -12.65 -2.10
N GLY A 326 13.62 -12.57 -1.37
CA GLY A 326 12.43 -11.80 -1.74
C GLY A 326 11.72 -12.37 -2.96
N GLU A 327 11.74 -13.70 -3.16
CA GLU A 327 10.98 -14.44 -4.17
C GLU A 327 9.53 -14.58 -3.74
N ILE A 328 8.61 -14.43 -4.69
CA ILE A 328 7.20 -14.75 -4.47
C ILE A 328 7.04 -16.25 -4.70
N ILE A 329 6.98 -17.01 -3.61
CA ILE A 329 6.96 -18.48 -3.68
C ILE A 329 5.57 -19.02 -4.01
N ALA A 330 4.51 -18.31 -3.64
CA ALA A 330 3.14 -18.67 -3.94
C ALA A 330 2.30 -17.40 -4.02
N PHE A 331 1.23 -17.44 -4.80
CA PHE A 331 0.24 -16.39 -4.82
C PHE A 331 -1.10 -16.92 -5.32
N GLN A 332 -2.17 -16.25 -4.92
CA GLN A 332 -3.51 -16.49 -5.44
C GLN A 332 -4.17 -15.17 -5.80
N THR A 333 -5.01 -15.20 -6.84
CA THR A 333 -5.88 -14.10 -7.26
C THR A 333 -7.35 -14.50 -7.13
N GLN A 334 -8.19 -13.54 -6.72
CA GLN A 334 -9.66 -13.68 -6.73
C GLN A 334 -10.32 -12.32 -6.95
N ARG A 335 -11.52 -12.31 -7.54
CA ARG A 335 -12.31 -11.07 -7.74
C ARG A 335 -12.97 -10.55 -6.45
N ARG A 336 -13.00 -11.37 -5.40
CA ARG A 336 -13.60 -11.05 -4.09
C ARG A 336 -12.66 -11.45 -2.95
N PRO A 337 -12.69 -10.76 -1.81
CA PRO A 337 -11.81 -11.05 -0.68
C PRO A 337 -12.39 -12.18 0.18
N HIS A 338 -12.48 -13.39 -0.36
CA HIS A 338 -12.93 -14.57 0.40
C HIS A 338 -11.77 -15.28 1.09
N TYR A 339 -12.06 -16.03 2.16
CA TYR A 339 -11.04 -16.83 2.85
C TYR A 339 -10.30 -17.81 1.92
N ALA A 340 -11.00 -18.33 0.90
CA ALA A 340 -10.42 -19.20 -0.13
C ALA A 340 -9.19 -18.60 -0.82
N LEU A 341 -9.12 -17.27 -0.98
CA LEU A 341 -7.94 -16.58 -1.51
C LEU A 341 -6.67 -16.91 -0.72
N VAL A 342 -6.76 -16.80 0.61
CA VAL A 342 -5.61 -17.00 1.51
C VAL A 342 -5.37 -18.48 1.78
N LYS A 343 -6.44 -19.27 1.92
CA LYS A 343 -6.34 -20.72 2.08
C LYS A 343 -5.60 -21.37 0.91
N ASN A 344 -6.05 -21.14 -0.32
CA ASN A 344 -5.46 -21.77 -1.52
C ASN A 344 -4.02 -21.28 -1.76
N MET A 345 -3.76 -20.00 -1.45
CA MET A 345 -2.40 -19.46 -1.45
C MET A 345 -1.50 -20.21 -0.46
N LEU A 346 -1.98 -20.42 0.77
CA LEU A 346 -1.21 -21.11 1.81
C LEU A 346 -0.99 -22.58 1.45
N ASP A 347 -2.02 -23.28 0.93
CA ASP A 347 -1.90 -24.65 0.43
C ASP A 347 -0.79 -24.76 -0.63
N THR A 348 -0.76 -23.81 -1.57
CA THR A 348 0.27 -23.74 -2.62
C THR A 348 1.67 -23.47 -2.04
N ALA A 349 1.77 -22.63 -1.01
CA ALA A 349 3.04 -22.32 -0.36
C ALA A 349 3.58 -23.52 0.42
N LEU A 350 2.72 -24.18 1.20
CA LEU A 350 3.06 -25.36 2.00
C LEU A 350 3.49 -26.54 1.12
N GLY A 351 2.86 -26.72 -0.05
CA GLY A 351 3.25 -27.76 -1.00
C GLY A 351 4.66 -27.60 -1.60
N LYS A 352 5.32 -26.46 -1.38
CA LYS A 352 6.71 -26.20 -1.81
C LYS A 352 7.74 -26.42 -0.71
N LEU A 353 7.30 -26.67 0.53
CA LEU A 353 8.19 -26.92 1.65
C LEU A 353 8.75 -28.33 1.61
N LYS A 354 10.02 -28.45 2.03
CA LYS A 354 10.58 -29.75 2.39
C LYS A 354 10.06 -30.16 3.78
N PRO A 355 10.08 -31.46 4.13
CA PRO A 355 9.59 -31.94 5.43
C PRO A 355 10.20 -31.23 6.67
N ASP A 356 11.46 -30.79 6.56
CA ASP A 356 12.17 -30.13 7.66
C ASP A 356 11.97 -28.60 7.68
N ASP A 357 11.38 -28.02 6.63
CA ASP A 357 11.20 -26.58 6.54
C ASP A 357 10.06 -26.14 7.47
N LYS A 358 10.38 -25.29 8.44
CA LYS A 358 9.41 -24.73 9.39
C LYS A 358 9.48 -23.20 9.41
N PRO A 359 9.07 -22.52 8.32
CA PRO A 359 9.18 -21.08 8.23
C PRO A 359 8.34 -20.39 9.31
N LEU A 360 8.87 -19.27 9.81
CA LEU A 360 8.04 -18.27 10.45
C LEU A 360 7.24 -17.52 9.38
N LEU A 361 5.91 -17.51 9.48
CA LEU A 361 5.04 -16.80 8.57
C LEU A 361 4.53 -15.51 9.20
N HIS A 362 4.94 -14.37 8.65
CA HIS A 362 4.55 -13.05 9.09
C HIS A 362 3.41 -12.45 8.26
N SER A 363 2.34 -11.99 8.90
CA SER A 363 1.23 -11.30 8.23
C SER A 363 0.87 -10.00 8.93
N ASP A 364 -0.01 -9.22 8.32
CA ASP A 364 -0.72 -8.18 9.07
C ASP A 364 -1.82 -8.78 9.97
N GLN A 365 -2.59 -7.91 10.65
CA GLN A 365 -3.74 -8.33 11.46
C GLN A 365 -5.05 -8.39 10.66
N GLY A 366 -5.01 -8.71 9.36
CA GLY A 366 -6.22 -8.96 8.58
C GLY A 366 -7.07 -10.09 9.17
N TRP A 367 -8.40 -9.97 9.07
CA TRP A 367 -9.35 -10.94 9.64
C TRP A 367 -9.08 -12.37 9.14
N GLN A 368 -8.66 -12.53 7.89
CA GLN A 368 -8.28 -13.79 7.28
C GLN A 368 -7.16 -14.52 8.04
N TYR A 369 -6.20 -13.79 8.62
CA TYR A 369 -5.04 -14.35 9.31
C TYR A 369 -5.34 -14.63 10.80
N GLN A 370 -6.43 -14.09 11.33
CA GLN A 370 -6.89 -14.32 12.71
C GLN A 370 -7.82 -15.53 12.84
N MET A 371 -8.24 -16.14 11.73
CA MET A 371 -9.14 -17.28 11.75
C MET A 371 -8.54 -18.50 12.42
N ARG A 372 -9.34 -19.20 13.23
CA ARG A 372 -8.93 -20.46 13.88
C ARG A 372 -8.46 -21.50 12.88
N HIS A 373 -9.13 -21.65 11.73
CA HIS A 373 -8.72 -22.61 10.70
C HIS A 373 -7.34 -22.30 10.14
N TYR A 374 -7.02 -21.03 9.91
CA TYR A 374 -5.70 -20.61 9.44
C TYR A 374 -4.62 -20.92 10.48
N GLN A 375 -4.88 -20.56 11.76
CA GLN A 375 -3.97 -20.85 12.87
C GLN A 375 -3.74 -22.35 13.08
N GLN A 376 -4.80 -23.16 12.97
CA GLN A 376 -4.73 -24.61 13.06
C GLN A 376 -3.90 -25.19 11.91
N GLN A 377 -4.10 -24.72 10.69
CA GLN A 377 -3.36 -25.17 9.52
C GLN A 377 -1.86 -24.89 9.66
N LEU A 378 -1.47 -23.70 10.13
CA LEU A 378 -0.07 -23.37 10.42
C LEU A 378 0.51 -24.28 11.51
N LYS A 379 -0.23 -24.49 12.61
CA LYS A 379 0.20 -25.35 13.71
C LYS A 379 0.38 -26.80 13.27
N GLN A 380 -0.51 -27.33 12.44
CA GLN A 380 -0.44 -28.69 11.90
C GLN A 380 0.82 -28.93 11.06
N HIS A 381 1.28 -27.89 10.34
CA HIS A 381 2.50 -27.95 9.52
C HIS A 381 3.75 -27.47 10.28
N GLY A 382 3.64 -27.17 11.58
CA GLY A 382 4.77 -26.72 12.40
C GLY A 382 5.26 -25.29 12.10
N LEU A 383 4.49 -24.47 11.41
CA LEU A 383 4.84 -23.08 11.11
C LEU A 383 4.56 -22.18 12.31
N THR A 384 5.47 -21.24 12.58
CA THR A 384 5.27 -20.22 13.62
C THR A 384 4.58 -19.00 13.03
N GLN A 385 3.38 -18.68 13.49
CA GLN A 385 2.68 -17.47 13.08
C GLN A 385 3.27 -16.24 13.76
N SER A 386 3.52 -15.18 12.98
CA SER A 386 3.87 -13.85 13.47
C SER A 386 2.91 -12.82 12.87
N MET A 387 2.43 -11.86 13.66
CA MET A 387 1.56 -10.81 13.15
C MET A 387 2.10 -9.42 13.48
N SER A 388 1.90 -8.48 12.56
CA SER A 388 2.24 -7.07 12.75
C SER A 388 1.44 -6.46 13.91
N ARG A 389 1.94 -5.37 14.48
CA ARG A 389 1.18 -4.58 15.45
C ARG A 389 0.08 -3.79 14.73
N LYS A 390 -1.13 -3.73 15.30
CA LYS A 390 -2.24 -2.93 14.73
C LYS A 390 -1.78 -1.50 14.45
N GLY A 391 -1.99 -1.03 13.22
CA GLY A 391 -1.62 0.33 12.79
C GLY A 391 -0.12 0.56 12.53
N ASN A 392 0.71 -0.49 12.53
CA ASN A 392 2.15 -0.37 12.28
C ASN A 392 2.55 -0.90 10.90
N CYS A 393 2.43 -0.05 9.88
CA CYS A 393 2.84 -0.36 8.50
C CYS A 393 4.31 -0.80 8.38
N LEU A 394 5.18 -0.41 9.32
CA LEU A 394 6.59 -0.74 9.28
C LEU A 394 6.86 -2.22 9.58
N ASP A 395 5.95 -2.88 10.28
CA ASP A 395 6.14 -4.27 10.68
C ASP A 395 5.95 -5.24 9.50
N ASN A 396 5.19 -4.86 8.47
CA ASN A 396 5.05 -5.61 7.21
C ASN A 396 5.64 -4.86 5.99
N ALA A 397 6.70 -4.07 6.20
CA ALA A 397 7.28 -3.19 5.19
C ALA A 397 7.77 -3.91 3.92
N VAL A 398 8.09 -5.21 4.01
CA VAL A 398 8.53 -6.02 2.86
C VAL A 398 7.39 -6.18 1.86
N MET A 399 6.19 -6.56 2.32
CA MET A 399 5.01 -6.69 1.47
C MET A 399 4.59 -5.34 0.89
N GLU A 400 4.62 -4.27 1.70
CA GLU A 400 4.33 -2.92 1.19
C GLU A 400 5.32 -2.45 0.12
N SER A 401 6.60 -2.84 0.25
CA SER A 401 7.62 -2.57 -0.75
C SER A 401 7.33 -3.32 -2.05
N PHE A 402 7.01 -4.61 -1.94
CA PHE A 402 6.63 -5.46 -3.06
C PHE A 402 5.39 -4.90 -3.78
N PHE A 403 4.30 -4.62 -3.08
CA PHE A 403 3.09 -4.06 -3.68
C PHE A 403 3.32 -2.70 -4.33
N GLY A 404 4.18 -1.87 -3.73
CA GLY A 404 4.57 -0.60 -4.33
C GLY A 404 5.29 -0.78 -5.66
N ILE A 405 6.22 -1.74 -5.73
CA ILE A 405 6.94 -2.10 -6.95
C ILE A 405 5.97 -2.65 -7.99
N LEU A 406 5.20 -3.69 -7.64
CA LEU A 406 4.20 -4.33 -8.48
C LEU A 406 3.24 -3.29 -9.08
N LYS A 407 2.61 -2.47 -8.24
CA LYS A 407 1.68 -1.45 -8.72
C LYS A 407 2.37 -0.43 -9.62
N SER A 408 3.58 0.02 -9.30
CA SER A 408 4.29 1.00 -10.14
C SER A 408 4.78 0.48 -11.49
N GLU A 409 5.16 -0.80 -11.56
CA GLU A 409 5.78 -1.39 -12.76
C GLU A 409 4.79 -2.17 -13.63
N CYS A 410 3.66 -2.61 -13.05
CA CYS A 410 2.66 -3.47 -13.69
C CYS A 410 1.29 -2.81 -13.88
N PHE A 411 0.90 -1.89 -12.99
CA PHE A 411 -0.48 -1.39 -12.93
C PHE A 411 -0.60 0.09 -13.27
N TYR A 412 0.18 0.94 -12.59
CA TYR A 412 0.19 2.38 -12.83
C TYR A 412 0.82 2.68 -14.20
N GLY A 413 0.07 3.39 -15.04
CA GLY A 413 0.49 3.78 -16.39
C GLY A 413 0.07 2.82 -17.50
N GLU A 414 -0.54 1.69 -17.15
CA GLU A 414 -1.14 0.76 -18.12
C GLU A 414 -2.67 0.94 -18.14
N LYS A 415 -3.31 0.63 -19.28
CA LYS A 415 -4.76 0.63 -19.43
C LYS A 415 -5.23 -0.81 -19.60
N PHE A 416 -6.08 -1.28 -18.70
CA PHE A 416 -6.68 -2.60 -18.77
C PHE A 416 -8.13 -2.49 -19.26
N ASN A 417 -8.51 -3.40 -20.15
CA ASN A 417 -9.87 -3.50 -20.67
C ASN A 417 -10.76 -4.38 -19.81
N SER A 418 -10.19 -5.39 -19.15
CA SER A 418 -10.90 -6.33 -18.27
C SER A 418 -10.07 -6.70 -17.04
N VAL A 419 -10.73 -7.30 -16.05
CA VAL A 419 -10.04 -7.90 -14.89
C VAL A 419 -9.23 -9.13 -15.27
N ASP A 420 -9.68 -9.89 -16.27
CA ASP A 420 -8.96 -11.08 -16.75
C ASP A 420 -7.61 -10.71 -17.38
N GLU A 421 -7.58 -9.62 -18.16
CA GLU A 421 -6.34 -9.06 -18.70
C GLU A 421 -5.38 -8.65 -17.58
N LEU A 422 -5.90 -7.98 -16.54
CA LEU A 422 -5.10 -7.61 -15.37
C LEU A 422 -4.58 -8.85 -14.64
N GLU A 423 -5.42 -9.86 -14.42
CA GLU A 423 -5.03 -11.08 -13.71
C GLU A 423 -3.90 -11.80 -14.44
N GLN A 424 -4.01 -11.94 -15.76
CA GLN A 424 -2.96 -12.52 -16.58
C GLN A 424 -1.67 -11.69 -16.52
N THR A 425 -1.78 -10.36 -16.63
CA THR A 425 -0.62 -9.46 -16.55
C THR A 425 0.07 -9.55 -15.17
N VAL A 426 -0.69 -9.69 -14.09
CA VAL A 426 -0.13 -9.87 -12.73
C VAL A 426 0.63 -11.20 -12.63
N LYS A 427 0.09 -12.29 -13.19
CA LYS A 427 0.77 -13.60 -13.24
C LYS A 427 2.10 -13.51 -13.99
N GLU A 428 2.08 -12.91 -15.17
CA GLU A 428 3.28 -12.67 -15.98
C GLU A 428 4.30 -11.77 -15.27
N TYR A 429 3.82 -10.73 -14.58
CA TYR A 429 4.69 -9.85 -13.83
C TYR A 429 5.36 -10.56 -12.66
N ILE A 430 4.64 -11.42 -11.94
CA ILE A 430 5.22 -12.20 -10.83
C ILE A 430 6.31 -13.15 -11.35
N HIS A 431 6.07 -13.79 -12.50
CA HIS A 431 7.09 -14.59 -13.19
C HIS A 431 8.32 -13.74 -13.54
N TYR A 432 8.12 -12.61 -14.22
CA TYR A 432 9.18 -11.64 -14.52
C TYR A 432 9.92 -11.17 -13.25
N TYR A 433 9.20 -10.86 -12.17
CA TYR A 433 9.76 -10.40 -10.90
C TYR A 433 10.68 -11.45 -10.26
N ASN A 434 10.30 -12.73 -10.33
CA ASN A 434 11.06 -13.84 -9.76
C ASN A 434 12.27 -14.26 -10.62
N HIS A 435 12.10 -14.32 -11.95
CA HIS A 435 13.07 -14.95 -12.84
C HIS A 435 13.99 -13.96 -13.55
N GLU A 436 13.51 -12.76 -13.90
CA GLU A 436 14.24 -11.82 -14.76
C GLU A 436 14.62 -10.52 -14.04
N ARG A 437 13.80 -10.08 -13.08
CA ARG A 437 13.95 -8.77 -12.45
C ARG A 437 15.10 -8.76 -11.43
N ILE A 438 16.21 -8.15 -11.80
CA ILE A 438 17.39 -8.07 -10.94
C ILE A 438 17.18 -7.13 -9.75
N LYS A 439 17.76 -7.51 -8.60
CA LYS A 439 17.80 -6.68 -7.40
C LYS A 439 19.23 -6.22 -7.12
N VAL A 440 19.39 -4.93 -6.87
CA VAL A 440 20.68 -4.34 -6.47
C VAL A 440 21.20 -4.99 -5.18
N LYS A 441 20.31 -5.29 -4.23
CA LYS A 441 20.65 -5.98 -2.97
C LYS A 441 21.17 -7.41 -3.20
N LEU A 442 20.73 -8.07 -4.27
CA LEU A 442 21.17 -9.41 -4.66
C LEU A 442 22.31 -9.35 -5.69
N LYS A 443 23.11 -8.28 -5.65
CA LYS A 443 24.28 -8.07 -6.52
C LYS A 443 24.00 -8.19 -8.03
N GLY A 444 22.76 -7.92 -8.46
CA GLY A 444 22.37 -7.99 -9.87
C GLY A 444 21.72 -9.30 -10.29
N LEU A 445 21.33 -10.16 -9.34
CA LEU A 445 20.58 -11.38 -9.60
C LEU A 445 19.08 -11.18 -9.39
N SER A 446 18.27 -11.95 -10.12
CA SER A 446 16.85 -12.12 -9.80
C SER A 446 16.67 -12.97 -8.53
N PRO A 447 15.51 -12.91 -7.87
CA PRO A 447 15.24 -13.72 -6.67
C PRO A 447 15.56 -15.20 -6.86
N VAL A 448 15.08 -15.81 -7.96
CA VAL A 448 15.31 -17.23 -8.24
C VAL A 448 16.79 -17.51 -8.52
N GLN A 449 17.45 -16.68 -9.34
CA GLN A 449 18.89 -16.83 -9.62
C GLN A 449 19.73 -16.82 -8.34
N TYR A 450 19.41 -15.90 -7.41
CA TYR A 450 20.10 -15.82 -6.13
C TYR A 450 19.90 -17.08 -5.27
N ARG A 451 18.69 -17.63 -5.22
CA ARG A 451 18.41 -18.89 -4.51
C ARG A 451 19.16 -20.06 -5.15
N THR A 452 19.10 -20.23 -6.46
CA THR A 452 19.80 -21.30 -7.17
C THR A 452 21.31 -21.20 -7.03
N GLN A 453 21.89 -19.99 -7.04
CA GLN A 453 23.32 -19.81 -6.81
C GLN A 453 23.71 -20.14 -5.36
N SER A 454 22.90 -19.71 -4.38
CA SER A 454 23.16 -19.98 -2.97
C SER A 454 23.10 -21.48 -2.66
N LEU A 455 22.16 -22.20 -3.28
CA LEU A 455 22.04 -23.66 -3.15
C LEU A 455 23.17 -24.45 -3.84
N LYS A 456 23.94 -23.83 -4.75
CA LYS A 456 25.12 -24.44 -5.36
C LYS A 456 26.41 -24.15 -4.59
N ALA A 457 26.39 -23.14 -3.73
CA ALA A 457 27.54 -22.70 -2.93
C ALA A 457 27.57 -23.37 -1.54
N THR A 458 26.46 -23.99 -1.15
CA THR A 458 26.31 -24.88 0.02
C THR A 458 26.39 -26.31 -0.46
#